data_AF-A0A7C6N8S8-F1
#
_entry.id   AF-A0A7C6N8S8-F1
#
_cell.length_a   1.000
_cell.length_b   1.000
_cell.length_c   1.000
_cell.angle_alpha   90.00
_cell.angle_beta   90.00
_cell.angle_gamma   90.00
#
_symmetry.space_group_name_H-M   'P 1'
#
loop_
_entity.id
_entity.type
_entity.pdbx_description
1 polymer ?
#
loop_
_entity_poly.entity_id
_entity_poly.type
_entity_poly.pdbx_seq_one_letter_code
_entity_poly.pdbx_strand_id
1 'polypeptide(L)'
;AKHADSLKLMGYDYHWCTQHPGPLAPLDWLEDVLEYAQGFPELKGKLIVGLPLYGLDWKAWESPDNPGSTATEAMYEGSLDLQNKKKSEVKRDNTRHYPCNCNFSINVEPYFIYEEAGKKHIVYYQDAAATRARLELISKYRHLVKGITFWRLGDEDPEIWEVVAEYSRSITGEI
;
A
#
# COMPACT_ATOMS: atom_id res chain seq x y z
N ALA A 1 15.40 4.02 19.08
CA ALA A 1 14.35 5.01 19.47
C ALA A 1 14.50 5.60 20.89
N LYS A 2 15.74 5.84 21.37
CA LYS A 2 15.99 6.31 22.74
C LYS A 2 15.67 7.80 22.96
N HIS A 3 15.60 8.58 21.88
CA HIS A 3 15.48 10.05 21.92
C HIS A 3 14.18 10.56 21.29
N ALA A 4 13.26 9.66 20.92
CA ALA A 4 11.97 10.02 20.33
C ALA A 4 10.82 9.37 21.12
N ASP A 5 9.71 10.10 21.23
CA ASP A 5 8.47 9.59 21.82
C ASP A 5 7.81 8.54 20.91
N SER A 6 7.97 8.69 19.60
CA SER A 6 7.40 7.79 18.60
C SER A 6 8.24 7.81 17.33
N LEU A 7 8.18 6.72 16.56
CA LEU A 7 8.79 6.64 15.23
C LEU A 7 7.74 6.30 14.21
N LYS A 8 7.70 7.08 13.12
CA LYS A 8 6.83 6.83 11.98
C LYS A 8 7.56 5.91 11.01
N LEU A 9 7.06 4.69 10.88
CA LEU A 9 7.48 3.74 9.86
C LEU A 9 6.76 4.08 8.56
N MET A 10 7.49 4.32 7.47
CA MET A 10 6.90 4.53 6.15
C MET A 10 6.62 3.15 5.52
N GLY A 11 5.50 2.53 5.90
CA GLY A 11 5.09 1.19 5.44
C GLY A 11 4.47 1.22 4.03
N TYR A 12 5.12 1.93 3.11
CA TYR A 12 4.74 2.12 1.71
C TYR A 12 6.00 2.40 0.87
N ASP A 13 5.82 2.63 -0.44
CA ASP A 13 6.88 2.76 -1.43
C ASP A 13 7.76 1.50 -1.58
N TYR A 14 7.16 0.31 -1.41
CA TYR A 14 7.82 -0.94 -1.82
C TYR A 14 8.09 -0.93 -3.33
N HIS A 15 7.09 -0.55 -4.12
CA HIS A 15 7.26 -0.07 -5.50
C HIS A 15 6.96 1.43 -5.53
N TRP A 16 7.86 2.21 -6.13
CA TRP A 16 7.71 3.66 -6.26
C TRP A 16 7.80 4.13 -7.72
N CYS A 17 7.65 5.42 -7.94
CA CYS A 17 7.43 6.00 -9.27
C CYS A 17 8.53 5.78 -10.31
N THR A 18 9.77 5.46 -9.93
CA THR A 18 10.85 5.16 -10.88
C THR A 18 11.21 3.68 -10.95
N GLN A 19 10.47 2.84 -10.22
CA GLN A 19 10.62 1.39 -10.25
C GLN A 19 9.60 0.74 -11.19
N HIS A 20 9.70 -0.58 -11.30
CA HIS A 20 8.70 -1.37 -11.97
C HIS A 20 7.34 -1.32 -11.25
N PRO A 21 6.23 -1.60 -11.96
CA PRO A 21 4.91 -1.68 -11.39
C PRO A 21 4.79 -2.82 -10.38
N GLY A 22 4.02 -2.55 -9.33
CA GLY A 22 3.65 -3.52 -8.31
C GLY A 22 2.93 -2.82 -7.14
N PRO A 23 2.52 -3.58 -6.12
CA PRO A 23 1.86 -3.04 -4.94
C PRO A 23 2.77 -2.07 -4.18
N LEU A 24 2.21 -0.97 -3.70
CA LEU A 24 2.96 0.05 -2.96
C LEU A 24 3.34 -0.42 -1.55
N ALA A 25 2.52 -1.30 -0.95
CA ALA A 25 2.70 -1.86 0.39
C ALA A 25 2.14 -3.29 0.46
N PRO A 26 2.82 -4.28 -0.17
CA PRO A 26 2.43 -5.68 -0.08
C PRO A 26 2.45 -6.19 1.37
N LEU A 27 1.54 -7.11 1.68
CA LEU A 27 1.20 -7.47 3.06
C LEU A 27 2.31 -8.28 3.74
N ASP A 28 2.93 -9.20 3.01
CA ASP A 28 4.06 -10.02 3.48
C ASP A 28 5.31 -9.19 3.75
N TRP A 29 5.64 -8.26 2.84
CA TRP A 29 6.72 -7.30 3.08
C TRP A 29 6.47 -6.43 4.32
N LEU A 30 5.24 -5.92 4.48
CA LEU A 30 4.90 -5.13 5.66
C LEU A 30 5.01 -5.97 6.94
N GLU A 31 4.65 -7.25 6.89
CA GLU A 31 4.81 -8.20 8.00
C GLU A 31 6.30 -8.38 8.33
N ASP A 32 7.16 -8.64 7.34
CA ASP A 32 8.62 -8.74 7.52
C ASP A 32 9.23 -7.49 8.18
N VAL A 33 8.77 -6.30 7.79
CA VAL A 33 9.22 -5.03 8.38
C VAL A 33 8.77 -4.92 9.85
N LEU A 34 7.54 -5.33 10.17
CA LEU A 34 7.02 -5.32 11.55
C LEU A 34 7.73 -6.37 12.43
N GLU A 35 8.02 -7.55 11.88
CA GLU A 35 8.83 -8.57 12.55
C GLU A 35 10.25 -8.08 12.83
N TYR A 36 10.88 -7.44 11.85
CA TYR A 36 12.19 -6.83 12.05
C TYR A 36 12.15 -5.75 13.16
N ALA A 37 11.13 -4.88 13.13
CA ALA A 37 10.93 -3.86 14.15
C ALA A 37 10.72 -4.45 15.56
N GLN A 38 10.12 -5.65 15.67
CA GLN A 38 9.94 -6.35 16.93
C GLN A 38 11.27 -6.68 17.64
N GLY A 39 12.35 -6.85 16.88
CA GLY A 39 13.69 -7.12 17.40
C GLY A 39 14.30 -5.98 18.22
N PHE A 40 13.68 -4.79 18.23
CA PHE A 40 14.18 -3.59 18.92
C PHE A 40 13.34 -3.24 20.15
N PRO A 41 13.81 -3.55 21.37
CA PRO A 41 13.04 -3.31 22.60
C PRO A 41 12.60 -1.86 22.80
N GLU A 42 13.39 -0.90 22.32
CA GLU A 42 13.05 0.53 22.36
C GLU A 42 11.83 0.94 21.52
N LEU A 43 11.36 0.10 20.59
CA LEU A 43 10.21 0.37 19.74
C LEU A 43 8.89 -0.05 20.37
N LYS A 44 8.93 -0.80 21.49
CA LYS A 44 7.74 -1.26 22.19
C LYS A 44 6.82 -0.09 22.55
N GLY A 45 5.60 -0.11 22.00
CA GLY A 45 4.58 0.94 22.18
C GLY A 45 4.94 2.31 21.58
N LYS A 46 5.92 2.40 20.66
CA LYS A 46 6.37 3.67 20.06
C LYS A 46 6.16 3.76 18.55
N LEU A 47 5.84 2.66 17.89
CA LEU A 47 5.77 2.63 16.42
C LEU A 47 4.46 3.23 15.92
N ILE A 48 4.53 4.11 14.93
CA ILE A 48 3.38 4.59 14.17
C ILE A 48 3.54 4.06 12.75
N VAL A 49 2.60 3.23 12.29
CA VAL A 49 2.71 2.60 10.96
C VAL A 49 2.05 3.48 9.91
N GLY A 50 2.82 3.92 8.93
CA GLY A 50 2.36 4.69 7.78
C GLY A 50 1.79 3.78 6.71
N LEU A 51 0.59 4.11 6.23
CA LEU A 51 -0.12 3.41 5.16
C LEU A 51 -0.35 4.35 3.96
N PRO A 52 -0.33 3.84 2.73
CA PRO A 52 -0.58 4.65 1.54
C PRO A 52 -2.09 4.90 1.36
N LEU A 53 -2.44 6.10 0.91
CA LEU A 53 -3.74 6.43 0.31
C LEU A 53 -3.65 6.71 -1.19
N TYR A 54 -2.42 6.84 -1.72
CA TYR A 54 -2.17 7.07 -3.13
C TYR A 54 -1.94 5.77 -3.90
N GLY A 55 -2.21 5.84 -5.19
CA GLY A 55 -1.79 4.88 -6.18
C GLY A 55 -0.81 5.48 -7.18
N LEU A 56 -0.36 4.63 -8.11
CA LEU A 56 0.58 4.98 -9.17
C LEU A 56 0.12 4.38 -10.51
N ASP A 57 0.17 5.20 -11.56
CA ASP A 57 -0.01 4.79 -12.97
C ASP A 57 1.35 4.76 -13.66
N TRP A 58 1.87 3.55 -13.87
CA TRP A 58 3.07 3.31 -14.66
C TRP A 58 2.73 3.28 -16.15
N LYS A 59 3.12 4.35 -16.84
CA LYS A 59 2.80 4.57 -18.24
C LYS A 59 3.86 4.00 -19.17
N ALA A 60 3.39 3.34 -20.23
CA ALA A 60 4.22 2.68 -21.23
C ALA A 60 5.26 1.71 -20.64
N TRP A 61 4.84 0.94 -19.63
CA TRP A 61 5.65 -0.12 -19.06
C TRP A 61 5.84 -1.27 -20.06
N GLU A 62 7.09 -1.66 -20.32
CA GLU A 62 7.42 -2.81 -21.17
C GLU A 62 8.15 -3.90 -20.40
N SER A 63 9.30 -3.56 -19.84
CA SER A 63 10.13 -4.46 -19.05
C SER A 63 10.96 -3.64 -18.06
N PRO A 64 11.64 -4.28 -17.11
CA PRO A 64 12.47 -3.53 -16.17
C PRO A 64 13.73 -2.93 -16.77
N ASP A 65 14.21 -3.48 -17.88
CA ASP A 65 15.26 -2.87 -18.69
C ASP A 65 14.72 -1.70 -19.54
N ASN A 66 13.39 -1.62 -19.71
CA ASN A 66 12.71 -0.53 -20.41
C ASN A 66 11.46 -0.07 -19.62
N PRO A 67 11.65 0.65 -18.50
CA PRO A 67 10.60 0.87 -17.51
C PRO A 67 9.52 1.88 -17.93
N GLY A 68 9.58 2.40 -19.16
CA GLY A 68 8.67 3.45 -19.61
C GLY A 68 8.95 4.79 -18.94
N SER A 69 7.89 5.53 -18.61
CA SER A 69 7.99 6.83 -17.93
C SER A 69 7.87 6.69 -16.42
N THR A 70 8.35 7.70 -15.68
CA THR A 70 8.07 7.83 -14.25
C THR A 70 6.56 7.75 -14.00
N ALA A 71 6.15 6.89 -13.07
CA ALA A 71 4.76 6.73 -12.73
C ALA A 71 4.18 8.03 -12.18
N THR A 72 2.91 8.28 -12.50
CA THR A 72 2.18 9.45 -12.00
C THR A 72 1.21 9.03 -10.90
N GLU A 73 0.95 9.93 -9.95
CA GLU A 73 -0.05 9.71 -8.89
C GLU A 73 -1.42 9.36 -9.49
N ALA A 74 -2.03 8.29 -8.98
CA ALA A 74 -3.36 7.81 -9.34
C ALA A 74 -4.13 7.49 -8.05
N MET A 75 -4.84 8.49 -7.52
CA MET A 75 -5.66 8.36 -6.30
C MET A 75 -6.94 7.54 -6.58
N TYR A 76 -7.82 7.37 -5.60
CA TYR A 76 -8.96 6.45 -5.70
C TYR A 76 -9.95 6.85 -6.80
N GLU A 77 -10.58 8.04 -6.73
CA GLU A 77 -11.58 8.43 -7.73
C GLU A 77 -10.95 8.54 -9.13
N GLY A 78 -9.75 9.14 -9.22
CA GLY A 78 -9.01 9.22 -10.47
C GLY A 78 -8.71 7.85 -11.10
N SER A 79 -8.46 6.83 -10.27
CA SER A 79 -8.26 5.45 -10.72
C SER A 79 -9.57 4.81 -11.19
N LEU A 80 -10.68 5.04 -10.50
CA LEU A 80 -12.00 4.55 -10.91
C LEU A 80 -12.45 5.18 -12.23
N ASP A 81 -12.27 6.48 -12.39
CA ASP A 81 -12.57 7.20 -13.64
C ASP A 81 -11.76 6.65 -14.81
N LEU A 82 -10.47 6.43 -14.60
CA LEU A 82 -9.58 5.88 -15.62
C LEU A 82 -9.95 4.42 -15.95
N GLN A 83 -10.21 3.60 -14.94
CA GLN A 83 -10.64 2.21 -15.09
C GLN A 83 -11.94 2.10 -15.89
N ASN A 84 -12.95 2.91 -15.57
CA ASN A 84 -14.23 2.95 -16.27
C ASN A 84 -14.06 3.43 -17.73
N LYS A 85 -13.27 4.48 -17.93
CA LYS A 85 -12.96 5.02 -19.28
C LYS A 85 -12.27 3.97 -20.15
N LYS A 86 -11.36 3.19 -19.59
CA LYS A 86 -10.58 2.16 -20.31
C LYS A 86 -11.28 0.80 -20.36
N LYS A 87 -12.35 0.61 -19.59
CA LYS A 87 -13.08 -0.66 -19.44
C LYS A 87 -12.16 -1.81 -19.00
N SER A 88 -11.25 -1.50 -18.07
CA SER A 88 -10.24 -2.44 -17.60
C SER A 88 -10.77 -3.31 -16.47
N GLU A 89 -10.38 -4.59 -16.46
CA GLU A 89 -10.64 -5.51 -15.36
C GLU A 89 -9.77 -5.16 -14.15
N VAL A 90 -10.38 -5.07 -12.96
CA VAL A 90 -9.67 -4.88 -11.68
C VAL A 90 -9.31 -6.23 -11.08
N LYS A 91 -8.07 -6.37 -10.62
CA LYS A 91 -7.50 -7.58 -10.01
C LYS A 91 -6.84 -7.27 -8.68
N ARG A 92 -6.66 -8.31 -7.87
CA ARG A 92 -5.90 -8.30 -6.60
C ARG A 92 -5.07 -9.58 -6.43
N ASP A 93 -4.65 -10.19 -7.54
CA ASP A 93 -3.79 -11.38 -7.46
C ASP A 93 -2.37 -11.01 -6.98
N ASN A 94 -1.66 -12.02 -6.47
CA ASN A 94 -0.29 -11.86 -5.98
C ASN A 94 0.65 -11.50 -7.13
N THR A 95 1.55 -10.56 -6.85
CA THR A 95 2.43 -9.95 -7.86
C THR A 95 3.86 -10.42 -7.67
N ARG A 96 4.59 -10.60 -8.77
CA ARG A 96 5.97 -11.07 -8.71
C ARG A 96 6.90 -9.98 -8.17
N HIS A 97 7.84 -10.34 -7.29
CA HIS A 97 8.98 -9.47 -7.01
C HIS A 97 9.85 -9.30 -8.26
N TYR A 98 10.35 -8.09 -8.46
CA TYR A 98 11.40 -7.83 -9.43
C TYR A 98 12.47 -6.96 -8.76
N PRO A 99 13.78 -7.10 -9.05
CA PRO A 99 14.44 -7.93 -10.07
C PRO A 99 14.68 -9.40 -9.71
N CYS A 100 14.42 -9.82 -8.47
CA CYS A 100 14.66 -11.21 -8.07
C CYS A 100 13.44 -12.09 -8.40
N ASN A 101 13.65 -13.16 -9.17
CA ASN A 101 12.61 -14.07 -9.64
C ASN A 101 12.05 -15.01 -8.53
N CYS A 102 12.12 -14.59 -7.27
CA CYS A 102 11.84 -15.41 -6.10
C CYS A 102 10.70 -14.78 -5.27
N ASN A 103 9.67 -15.59 -5.04
CA ASN A 103 8.42 -15.30 -4.33
C ASN A 103 7.53 -14.21 -4.96
N PHE A 104 6.22 -14.40 -4.79
CA PHE A 104 5.21 -13.40 -5.08
C PHE A 104 4.89 -12.65 -3.79
N SER A 105 4.72 -11.33 -3.85
CA SER A 105 4.18 -10.55 -2.74
C SER A 105 2.69 -10.84 -2.58
N ILE A 106 2.23 -10.85 -1.32
CA ILE A 106 0.80 -10.91 -1.01
C ILE A 106 0.22 -9.53 -1.29
N ASN A 107 -0.35 -9.38 -2.49
CA ASN A 107 -0.97 -8.15 -2.92
C ASN A 107 -2.39 -8.05 -2.34
N VAL A 108 -2.70 -6.92 -1.72
CA VAL A 108 -4.05 -6.57 -1.25
C VAL A 108 -4.62 -5.36 -1.99
N GLU A 109 -3.81 -4.74 -2.85
CA GLU A 109 -4.14 -3.51 -3.57
C GLU A 109 -4.87 -3.85 -4.88
N PRO A 110 -5.97 -3.16 -5.19
CA PRO A 110 -6.56 -3.23 -6.51
C PRO A 110 -5.59 -2.70 -7.56
N TYR A 111 -5.52 -3.40 -8.68
CA TYR A 111 -4.78 -2.95 -9.83
C TYR A 111 -5.53 -3.28 -11.12
N PHE A 112 -5.25 -2.51 -12.16
CA PHE A 112 -5.76 -2.79 -13.48
C PHE A 112 -4.73 -2.45 -14.55
N ILE A 113 -4.93 -3.02 -15.73
CA ILE A 113 -4.07 -2.85 -16.88
C ILE A 113 -4.91 -2.24 -18.00
N TYR A 114 -4.37 -1.23 -18.68
CA TYR A 114 -4.97 -0.68 -19.89
C TYR A 114 -3.92 -0.47 -20.97
N GLU A 115 -4.40 -0.32 -22.21
CA GLU A 115 -3.55 0.05 -23.34
C GLU A 115 -3.87 1.48 -23.80
N GLU A 116 -2.82 2.21 -24.15
CA GLU A 116 -2.92 3.52 -24.76
C GLU A 116 -1.79 3.69 -25.79
N ALA A 117 -2.15 4.09 -27.01
CA ALA A 117 -1.21 4.22 -28.13
C ALA A 117 -0.33 2.96 -28.37
N GLY A 118 -0.89 1.76 -28.14
CA GLY A 118 -0.17 0.48 -28.29
C GLY A 118 0.87 0.21 -27.19
N LYS A 119 0.84 0.98 -26.09
CA LYS A 119 1.68 0.78 -24.92
C LYS A 119 0.84 0.30 -23.73
N LYS A 120 1.43 -0.56 -22.90
CA LYS A 120 0.81 -1.10 -21.70
C LYS A 120 0.99 -0.14 -20.53
N HIS A 121 -0.09 0.12 -19.81
CA HIS A 121 -0.11 0.93 -18.60
C HIS A 121 -0.64 0.07 -17.45
N ILE A 122 -0.05 0.22 -16.27
CA ILE A 122 -0.40 -0.57 -15.09
C ILE A 122 -0.66 0.40 -13.93
N VAL A 123 -1.83 0.28 -13.32
CA VAL A 123 -2.26 1.15 -12.23
C VAL A 123 -2.49 0.32 -10.99
N TYR A 124 -1.86 0.71 -9.87
CA TYR A 124 -2.19 0.24 -8.52
C TYR A 124 -2.77 1.40 -7.74
N TYR A 125 -3.82 1.16 -6.95
CA TYR A 125 -4.44 2.18 -6.10
C TYR A 125 -4.87 1.61 -4.75
N GLN A 126 -5.35 2.45 -3.84
CA GLN A 126 -5.71 2.04 -2.48
C GLN A 126 -7.22 2.08 -2.29
N ASP A 127 -7.73 1.13 -1.51
CA ASP A 127 -9.15 1.08 -1.12
C ASP A 127 -9.31 0.59 0.32
N ALA A 128 -10.57 0.53 0.77
CA ALA A 128 -10.93 0.07 2.10
C ALA A 128 -10.52 -1.39 2.37
N ALA A 129 -10.54 -2.27 1.36
CA ALA A 129 -10.15 -3.67 1.53
C ALA A 129 -8.65 -3.82 1.78
N ALA A 130 -7.82 -3.12 1.01
CA ALA A 130 -6.38 -3.07 1.22
C ALA A 130 -6.03 -2.50 2.60
N THR A 131 -6.71 -1.42 3.00
CA THR A 131 -6.51 -0.81 4.33
C THR A 131 -6.91 -1.77 5.45
N ARG A 132 -8.07 -2.43 5.33
CA ARG A 132 -8.55 -3.41 6.32
C ARG A 132 -7.53 -4.53 6.53
N ALA A 133 -7.02 -5.12 5.44
CA ALA A 133 -6.03 -6.19 5.52
C ALA A 133 -4.74 -5.74 6.25
N ARG A 134 -4.27 -4.51 5.98
CA ARG A 134 -3.10 -3.96 6.69
C ARG A 134 -3.37 -3.69 8.16
N LEU A 135 -4.56 -3.18 8.52
CA LEU A 135 -4.94 -2.98 9.92
C LEU A 135 -5.09 -4.30 10.68
N GLU A 136 -5.61 -5.35 10.04
CA GLU A 136 -5.66 -6.71 10.60
C GLU A 136 -4.26 -7.26 10.87
N LEU A 137 -3.32 -7.07 9.94
CA LEU A 137 -1.91 -7.39 10.16
C LEU A 137 -1.33 -6.60 11.33
N ILE A 138 -1.51 -5.28 11.35
CA ILE A 138 -1.01 -4.40 12.41
C ILE A 138 -1.59 -4.79 13.78
N SER A 139 -2.82 -5.30 13.84
CA SER A 139 -3.43 -5.83 15.06
C SER A 139 -2.64 -6.98 15.70
N LYS A 140 -1.88 -7.75 14.93
CA LYS A 140 -0.98 -8.80 15.46
C LYS A 140 0.22 -8.23 16.22
N TYR A 141 0.62 -6.99 15.93
CA TYR A 141 1.83 -6.33 16.45
C TYR A 141 1.53 -5.19 17.44
N ARG A 142 0.37 -5.22 18.11
CA ARG A 142 -0.14 -4.10 18.92
C ARG A 142 0.71 -3.75 20.14
N HIS A 143 1.56 -4.67 20.61
CA HIS A 143 2.55 -4.37 21.64
C HIS A 143 3.66 -3.41 21.15
N LEU A 144 3.86 -3.28 19.84
CA LEU A 144 4.82 -2.35 19.22
C LEU A 144 4.14 -1.04 18.79
N VAL A 145 2.90 -1.16 18.29
CA VAL A 145 2.23 -0.09 17.55
C VAL A 145 1.41 0.81 18.46
N LYS A 146 1.75 2.10 18.43
CA LYS A 146 1.05 3.21 19.10
C LYS A 146 -0.09 3.77 18.26
N GLY A 147 -0.03 3.63 16.94
CA GLY A 147 -1.07 4.09 16.03
C GLY A 147 -0.70 3.93 14.56
N ILE A 148 -1.55 4.48 13.69
CA ILE A 148 -1.34 4.52 12.24
C ILE A 148 -1.23 5.96 11.75
N THR A 149 -0.69 6.14 10.55
CA THR A 149 -0.70 7.42 9.83
C THR A 149 -0.93 7.16 8.35
N PHE A 150 -1.47 8.12 7.63
CA PHE A 150 -1.74 8.01 6.20
C PHE A 150 -0.92 9.02 5.41
N TRP A 151 -0.41 8.58 4.26
CA TRP A 151 0.16 9.47 3.25
C TRP A 151 -0.63 9.29 1.94
N ARG A 152 -1.32 10.31 1.42
CA ARG A 152 -1.71 11.58 2.05
C ARG A 152 -3.22 11.78 1.88
N LEU A 153 -3.80 12.68 2.65
CA LEU A 153 -5.24 12.98 2.58
C LEU A 153 -5.64 13.62 1.24
N GLY A 154 -6.85 13.29 0.80
CA GLY A 154 -7.54 13.82 -0.37
C GLY A 154 -7.69 12.75 -1.45
N ASP A 155 -8.89 12.59 -2.01
CA ASP A 155 -9.19 11.63 -3.09
C ASP A 155 -8.93 10.14 -2.71
N GLU A 156 -9.06 9.81 -1.43
CA GLU A 156 -9.07 8.43 -0.95
C GLU A 156 -10.46 7.79 -1.02
N ASP A 157 -10.49 6.45 -1.00
CA ASP A 157 -11.74 5.69 -0.81
C ASP A 157 -12.42 6.12 0.50
N PRO A 158 -13.65 6.68 0.47
CA PRO A 158 -14.32 7.14 1.68
C PRO A 158 -14.58 6.01 2.68
N GLU A 159 -14.73 4.76 2.23
CA GLU A 159 -14.95 3.60 3.10
C GLU A 159 -13.72 3.28 3.99
N ILE A 160 -12.53 3.81 3.65
CA ILE A 160 -11.33 3.69 4.50
C ILE A 160 -11.60 4.26 5.91
N TRP A 161 -12.36 5.35 6.01
CA TRP A 161 -12.63 5.98 7.30
C TRP A 161 -13.53 5.13 8.19
N GLU A 162 -14.45 4.36 7.60
CA GLU A 162 -15.26 3.39 8.32
C GLU A 162 -14.40 2.25 8.87
N VAL A 163 -13.50 1.72 8.02
CA VAL A 163 -12.50 0.70 8.40
C VAL A 163 -11.62 1.20 9.56
N VAL A 164 -11.17 2.44 9.52
CA VAL A 164 -10.36 3.06 10.58
C VAL A 164 -11.17 3.22 11.87
N ALA A 165 -12.43 3.64 11.77
CA ALA A 165 -13.31 3.79 12.93
C ALA A 165 -13.60 2.43 13.61
N GLU A 166 -13.87 1.39 12.83
CA GLU A 166 -14.02 0.01 13.32
C GLU A 166 -12.74 -0.48 14.00
N TYR A 167 -11.59 -0.28 13.35
CA TYR A 167 -10.30 -0.62 13.91
C TYR A 167 -10.09 0.09 15.26
N SER A 168 -10.35 1.40 15.33
CA SER A 168 -10.23 2.18 16.58
C SER A 168 -11.11 1.62 17.70
N ARG A 169 -12.37 1.31 17.42
CA ARG A 169 -13.30 0.70 18.40
C ARG A 169 -12.79 -0.65 18.92
N SER A 170 -12.22 -1.47 18.03
CA SER A 170 -11.61 -2.75 18.42
C SER A 170 -10.43 -2.59 19.40
N ILE A 171 -9.81 -1.40 19.45
CA ILE A 171 -8.73 -1.06 20.38
C ILE A 171 -9.26 -0.57 21.72
N THR A 172 -10.22 0.35 21.67
CA THR A 172 -10.72 1.05 22.85
C THR A 172 -11.73 0.23 23.64
N GLY A 173 -12.31 -0.82 23.02
CA GLY A 173 -13.37 -1.61 23.63
C GLY A 173 -14.71 -0.86 23.66
N GLU A 174 -14.83 0.25 22.94
CA GLU A 174 -16.06 1.00 22.76
C GLU A 174 -16.89 0.30 21.67
N ILE A 175 -18.07 -0.21 22.05
CA ILE A 175 -19.04 -0.89 21.18
C ILE A 175 -19.84 0.14 20.41
#